data_AF-A0A4R4PHC2-F1
#
_entry.id   AF-A0A4R4PHC2-F1
#
_cell.length_a   1.000
_cell.length_b   1.000
_cell.length_c   1.000
_cell.angle_alpha   90.00
_cell.angle_beta   90.00
_cell.angle_gamma   90.00
#
_symmetry.space_group_name_H-M   'P 1'
#
loop_
_entity.id
_entity.type
_entity.pdbx_description
1 polymer ?
#
loop_
_entity_poly.entity_id
_entity_poly.type
_entity_poly.pdbx_seq_one_letter_code
_entity_poly.pdbx_strand_id
1 'polypeptide(L)'
;MTVTETEPISPARDGLCEFPGVNCPNPKVQDAGASGRPPKYCGLEGPGVDGKLVIHNKATAWSAKKAAERRPVRAAGGAGSVPPLPAGPVTTARTTLENQMLELPRRLDQLQEFLTGITAAVRAYGDAEAVAAEVEQLQASSRAQVAEVERQRGEEEHRRRQAEQLAADAEDAREEADAAAQDAFEELESARAEALAALTAAEKARQDAVSARESAAAEVEQAHQEMQAAQEAATAQAEELRLDTERRIAEIQSAAELQIQQARTEVEVARIAQATAESERQTAQQTADQLRTELRELRDQHRAELESLRAEHRADRDQLRTDHQAQLADIRQAAADRVAAATMAQRAAEQSAETLRDQLTATQAAQAAPTIEEAETA
;
A
#
# COMPACT_ATOMS: atom_id res chain seq x y z
N MET A 1 21.82 53.45 -98.84
CA MET A 1 20.93 52.36 -99.30
C MET A 1 19.64 52.44 -98.52
N THR A 2 18.56 51.84 -99.01
CA THR A 2 17.18 52.00 -98.53
C THR A 2 17.01 51.72 -97.04
N VAL A 3 16.38 52.66 -96.32
CA VAL A 3 15.78 52.40 -95.01
C VAL A 3 14.52 51.57 -95.23
N THR A 4 14.39 50.44 -94.55
CA THR A 4 13.16 49.64 -94.58
C THR A 4 12.18 50.18 -93.55
N GLU A 5 10.98 50.54 -93.97
CA GLU A 5 9.93 50.99 -93.05
C GLU A 5 9.49 49.85 -92.13
N THR A 6 9.35 50.14 -90.83
CA THR A 6 8.88 49.19 -89.82
C THR A 6 7.39 49.43 -89.59
N GLU A 7 6.55 48.42 -89.87
CA GLU A 7 5.10 48.51 -89.65
C GLU A 7 4.75 48.78 -88.17
N PRO A 8 3.66 49.52 -87.89
CA PRO A 8 3.30 49.93 -86.54
C PRO A 8 2.80 48.74 -85.70
N ILE A 9 3.56 48.39 -84.67
CA ILE A 9 3.10 47.47 -83.61
C ILE A 9 1.92 48.13 -82.88
N SER A 10 0.73 47.53 -82.98
CA SER A 10 -0.47 48.00 -82.28
C SER A 10 -0.24 48.07 -80.75
N PRO A 11 -0.72 49.12 -80.06
CA PRO A 11 -0.52 49.27 -78.63
C PRO A 11 -1.18 48.13 -77.86
N ALA A 12 -0.42 47.47 -76.99
CA ALA A 12 -0.93 46.41 -76.14
C ALA A 12 -2.02 46.94 -75.20
N ARG A 13 -3.24 46.43 -75.35
CA ARG A 13 -4.36 46.72 -74.44
C ARG A 13 -4.30 45.74 -73.27
N ASP A 14 -3.72 46.18 -72.16
CA ASP A 14 -3.62 45.36 -70.96
C ASP A 14 -5.00 44.82 -70.53
N GLY A 15 -5.05 43.51 -70.29
CA GLY A 15 -6.26 42.77 -69.92
C GLY A 15 -6.97 42.00 -71.05
N LEU A 16 -6.78 42.34 -72.33
CA LEU A 16 -7.48 41.68 -73.46
C LEU A 16 -6.71 40.50 -74.08
N CYS A 17 -7.43 39.53 -74.66
CA CYS A 17 -6.87 38.32 -75.25
C CYS A 17 -5.89 38.60 -76.43
N GLU A 18 -4.65 38.11 -76.32
CA GLU A 18 -3.55 38.32 -77.29
C GLU A 18 -3.57 37.30 -78.46
N PHE A 19 -4.74 36.88 -78.97
CA PHE A 19 -4.80 35.84 -80.01
C PHE A 19 -4.25 36.34 -81.37
N PRO A 20 -3.36 35.60 -82.07
CA PRO A 20 -2.73 36.08 -83.30
C PRO A 20 -3.73 36.42 -84.41
N GLY A 21 -3.55 37.58 -85.05
CA GLY A 21 -4.27 37.97 -86.27
C GLY A 21 -5.72 38.44 -86.10
N VAL A 22 -6.23 38.55 -84.86
CA VAL A 22 -7.62 38.95 -84.57
C VAL A 22 -7.68 39.84 -83.32
N ASN A 23 -8.55 40.85 -83.34
CA ASN A 23 -8.76 41.74 -82.20
C ASN A 23 -9.90 41.19 -81.32
N CYS A 24 -9.57 40.37 -80.33
CA CYS A 24 -10.55 39.73 -79.47
C CYS A 24 -10.98 40.66 -78.31
N PRO A 25 -12.29 40.99 -78.17
CA PRO A 25 -12.77 41.90 -77.11
C PRO A 25 -12.88 41.23 -75.73
N ASN A 26 -12.64 39.92 -75.62
CA ASN A 26 -12.79 39.18 -74.38
C ASN A 26 -11.58 39.39 -73.46
N PRO A 27 -11.79 39.61 -72.15
CA PRO A 27 -10.71 39.71 -71.16
C PRO A 27 -10.01 38.37 -70.95
N LYS A 28 -8.76 38.41 -70.47
CA LYS A 28 -8.02 37.24 -70.01
C LYS A 28 -8.66 36.72 -68.71
N VAL A 29 -9.29 35.54 -68.78
CA VAL A 29 -9.84 34.86 -67.60
C VAL A 29 -8.68 34.46 -66.68
N GLN A 30 -8.79 34.80 -65.40
CA GLN A 30 -7.91 34.28 -64.34
C GLN A 30 -8.75 33.33 -63.48
N ASP A 31 -8.32 32.09 -63.34
CA ASP A 31 -9.00 31.12 -62.50
C ASP A 31 -8.81 31.50 -61.03
N ALA A 32 -9.92 31.71 -60.31
CA ALA A 32 -9.91 32.20 -58.93
C ALA A 32 -9.32 31.14 -57.98
N GLY A 33 -8.02 31.24 -57.72
CA GLY A 33 -7.23 30.31 -56.90
C GLY A 33 -5.92 29.85 -57.55
N ALA A 34 -5.71 30.11 -58.84
CA ALA A 34 -4.47 29.74 -59.54
C ALA A 34 -3.33 30.71 -59.21
N SER A 35 -2.37 30.28 -58.39
CA SER A 35 -1.16 31.03 -58.03
C SER A 35 -0.12 31.04 -59.17
N GLY A 36 -0.38 31.83 -60.22
CA GLY A 36 0.50 31.90 -61.39
C GLY A 36 0.40 33.19 -62.20
N ARG A 37 1.29 33.32 -63.19
CA ARG A 37 1.26 34.44 -64.16
C ARG A 37 0.02 34.29 -65.06
N PRO A 38 -0.83 35.33 -65.22
CA PRO A 38 -2.09 35.21 -65.96
C PRO A 38 -1.93 34.66 -67.40
N PRO A 39 -2.87 33.83 -67.87
CA PRO A 39 -2.83 33.29 -69.23
C PRO A 39 -2.96 34.42 -70.28
N LYS A 40 -2.27 34.26 -71.41
CA LYS A 40 -2.27 35.27 -72.49
C LYS A 40 -3.58 35.35 -73.29
N TYR A 41 -4.40 34.31 -73.22
CA TYR A 41 -5.60 34.12 -74.04
C TYR A 41 -6.82 33.91 -73.14
N CYS A 42 -8.01 34.24 -73.63
CA CYS A 42 -9.25 34.23 -72.82
C CYS A 42 -9.86 32.85 -72.58
N GLY A 43 -9.41 31.79 -73.27
CA GLY A 43 -9.97 30.43 -73.13
C GLY A 43 -11.37 30.23 -73.72
N LEU A 44 -12.01 31.30 -74.20
CA LEU A 44 -13.35 31.28 -74.81
C LEU A 44 -13.26 31.07 -76.33
N GLU A 45 -14.38 30.68 -76.94
CA GLU A 45 -14.53 30.72 -78.39
C GLU A 45 -14.60 32.17 -78.89
N GLY A 46 -13.84 32.45 -79.96
CA GLY A 46 -13.83 33.74 -80.64
C GLY A 46 -13.40 33.57 -82.10
N PRO A 47 -13.47 34.62 -82.92
CA PRO A 47 -12.98 34.56 -84.30
C PRO A 47 -11.49 34.20 -84.32
N GLY A 48 -11.08 33.29 -85.21
CA GLY A 48 -9.70 33.02 -85.58
C GLY A 48 -9.30 33.74 -86.88
N VAL A 49 -8.05 33.55 -87.31
CA VAL A 49 -7.46 34.22 -88.49
C VAL A 49 -8.28 34.01 -89.78
N ASP A 50 -8.89 32.83 -89.95
CA ASP A 50 -9.73 32.48 -91.10
C ASP A 50 -11.23 32.86 -90.91
N GLY A 51 -11.55 33.70 -89.93
CA GLY A 51 -12.93 34.12 -89.59
C GLY A 51 -13.80 33.06 -88.90
N LYS A 52 -13.35 31.80 -88.83
CA LYS A 52 -14.04 30.71 -88.11
C LYS A 52 -13.94 30.90 -86.60
N LEU A 53 -14.94 30.43 -85.85
CA LEU A 53 -14.88 30.36 -84.38
C LEU A 53 -13.87 29.28 -83.94
N VAL A 54 -13.00 29.63 -82.99
CA VAL A 54 -11.96 28.77 -82.43
C VAL A 54 -11.78 29.14 -80.95
N ILE A 55 -11.58 28.15 -80.08
CA ILE A 55 -11.22 28.37 -78.67
C ILE A 55 -9.86 29.07 -78.59
N HIS A 56 -9.77 30.24 -77.96
CA HIS A 56 -8.55 31.04 -77.83
C HIS A 56 -7.64 30.48 -76.73
N ASN A 57 -6.75 29.56 -77.06
CA ASN A 57 -5.79 28.94 -76.14
C ASN A 57 -4.36 28.84 -76.76
N LYS A 58 -3.38 28.37 -75.97
CA LYS A 58 -1.96 28.29 -76.38
C LYS A 58 -1.72 27.38 -77.60
N ALA A 59 -2.45 26.28 -77.73
CA ALA A 59 -2.28 25.33 -78.83
C ALA A 59 -2.89 25.89 -80.13
N THR A 60 -4.10 26.44 -80.07
CA THR A 60 -4.76 27.06 -81.24
C THR A 60 -4.04 28.31 -81.71
N ALA A 61 -3.49 29.12 -80.79
CA ALA A 61 -2.65 30.28 -81.12
C ALA A 61 -1.34 29.88 -81.83
N TRP A 62 -0.70 28.79 -81.42
CA TRP A 62 0.51 28.28 -82.09
C TRP A 62 0.21 27.77 -83.50
N SER A 63 -0.88 27.01 -83.68
CA SER A 63 -1.34 26.55 -85.00
C SER A 63 -1.72 27.72 -85.91
N ALA A 64 -2.39 28.75 -85.39
CA ALA A 64 -2.71 29.98 -86.14
C ALA A 64 -1.44 30.73 -86.59
N LYS A 65 -0.42 30.83 -85.73
CA LYS A 65 0.88 31.42 -86.10
C LYS A 65 1.58 30.61 -87.21
N LYS A 66 1.63 29.29 -87.08
CA LYS A 66 2.18 28.36 -88.09
C LYS A 66 1.43 28.42 -89.43
N ALA A 67 0.13 28.73 -89.43
CA ALA A 67 -0.65 28.95 -90.65
C ALA A 67 -0.30 30.29 -91.32
N ALA A 68 -0.19 31.37 -90.54
CA ALA A 68 0.22 32.69 -91.04
C ALA A 68 1.65 32.67 -91.63
N GLU A 69 2.59 32.01 -90.96
CA GLU A 69 3.99 31.82 -91.42
C GLU A 69 4.11 31.01 -92.73
N ARG A 70 3.05 30.34 -93.17
CA ARG A 70 3.03 29.48 -94.37
C ARG A 70 2.38 30.11 -95.61
N ARG A 71 2.10 31.42 -95.59
CA ARG A 71 1.40 32.12 -96.69
C ARG A 71 2.35 32.95 -97.57
N PRO A 72 2.84 32.42 -98.72
CA PRO A 72 3.76 33.15 -99.58
C PRO A 72 3.07 34.33 -100.31
N VAL A 73 3.77 35.46 -100.39
CA VAL A 73 3.36 36.63 -101.17
C VAL A 73 3.51 36.33 -102.67
N ARG A 74 2.50 36.65 -103.48
CA ARG A 74 2.48 36.37 -104.92
C ARG A 74 2.22 37.65 -105.73
N ALA A 75 3.30 38.27 -106.21
CA ALA A 75 3.25 39.35 -107.20
C ALA A 75 3.15 38.80 -108.64
N ALA A 76 2.96 39.68 -109.63
CA ALA A 76 2.62 39.30 -111.02
C ALA A 76 3.50 40.01 -112.08
N GLY A 77 3.62 39.41 -113.28
CA GLY A 77 3.88 40.16 -114.53
C GLY A 77 4.90 39.60 -115.54
N GLY A 78 4.42 38.88 -116.58
CA GLY A 78 4.99 38.84 -117.95
C GLY A 78 6.39 38.24 -118.21
N ALA A 79 6.90 38.15 -119.46
CA ALA A 79 6.25 38.06 -120.80
C ALA A 79 7.30 37.70 -121.91
N GLY A 80 6.88 37.07 -123.03
CA GLY A 80 7.72 36.72 -124.21
C GLY A 80 7.49 35.27 -124.69
N SER A 81 7.13 34.86 -125.93
CA SER A 81 7.08 35.46 -127.29
C SER A 81 8.42 35.40 -128.10
N VAL A 82 8.51 35.17 -129.44
CA VAL A 82 7.61 34.79 -130.59
C VAL A 82 8.51 34.62 -131.89
N PRO A 83 8.12 34.19 -133.14
CA PRO A 83 6.86 33.66 -133.72
C PRO A 83 6.91 32.26 -134.46
N PRO A 84 7.03 32.02 -135.82
CA PRO A 84 6.39 30.85 -136.51
C PRO A 84 7.20 30.11 -137.63
N LEU A 85 6.57 29.22 -138.44
CA LEU A 85 6.47 29.21 -139.95
C LEU A 85 5.86 27.87 -140.52
N PRO A 86 5.37 27.78 -141.79
CA PRO A 86 4.22 26.91 -142.16
C PRO A 86 4.45 25.87 -143.31
N ALA A 87 3.35 25.30 -143.84
CA ALA A 87 3.30 24.19 -144.82
C ALA A 87 3.01 24.60 -146.28
N GLY A 88 3.30 23.71 -147.25
CA GLY A 88 2.95 23.83 -148.68
C GLY A 88 3.27 22.55 -149.51
N PRO A 89 2.59 22.28 -150.65
CA PRO A 89 2.64 20.97 -151.34
C PRO A 89 3.57 20.87 -152.58
N VAL A 90 3.60 19.66 -153.16
CA VAL A 90 4.46 19.18 -154.27
C VAL A 90 4.16 19.82 -155.64
N THR A 91 5.19 20.23 -156.41
CA THR A 91 5.37 19.98 -157.88
C THR A 91 6.53 20.78 -158.54
N THR A 92 7.81 20.47 -158.23
CA THR A 92 8.98 21.13 -158.89
C THR A 92 10.16 20.19 -159.19
N ALA A 93 9.90 18.92 -159.52
CA ALA A 93 10.90 17.88 -159.75
C ALA A 93 11.75 18.02 -161.05
N ARG A 94 12.07 19.25 -161.47
CA ARG A 94 12.98 19.53 -162.61
C ARG A 94 13.89 20.75 -162.36
N THR A 95 13.39 21.79 -161.69
CA THR A 95 14.22 22.90 -161.17
C THR A 95 15.07 22.49 -159.95
N THR A 96 14.72 21.39 -159.28
CA THR A 96 15.54 20.84 -158.18
C THR A 96 16.90 20.32 -158.61
N LEU A 97 17.11 19.93 -159.87
CA LEU A 97 18.39 19.34 -160.30
C LEU A 97 19.48 20.41 -160.52
N GLU A 98 19.14 21.53 -161.16
CA GLU A 98 20.06 22.67 -161.31
C GLU A 98 20.34 23.32 -159.95
N ASN A 99 19.32 23.43 -159.10
CA ASN A 99 19.50 23.91 -157.73
C ASN A 99 20.32 22.93 -156.86
N GLN A 100 20.33 21.62 -157.16
CA GLN A 100 21.23 20.65 -156.52
C GLN A 100 22.70 20.81 -156.94
N MET A 101 22.98 21.29 -158.15
CA MET A 101 24.36 21.62 -158.55
C MET A 101 24.85 22.93 -157.92
N LEU A 102 23.97 23.92 -157.75
CA LEU A 102 24.27 25.16 -157.00
C LEU A 102 24.30 24.96 -155.48
N GLU A 103 23.53 24.01 -154.93
CA GLU A 103 23.67 23.58 -153.54
C GLU A 103 24.87 22.64 -153.32
N LEU A 104 25.55 22.12 -154.34
CA LEU A 104 26.64 21.16 -154.13
C LEU A 104 27.79 21.73 -153.27
N PRO A 105 28.28 22.97 -153.49
CA PRO A 105 29.25 23.61 -152.59
C PRO A 105 28.67 23.80 -151.19
N ARG A 106 27.45 24.34 -151.08
CA ARG A 106 26.74 24.55 -149.80
C ARG A 106 26.50 23.25 -149.01
N ARG A 107 26.33 22.11 -149.68
CA ARG A 107 26.19 20.78 -149.07
C ARG A 107 27.55 20.16 -148.73
N LEU A 108 28.62 20.54 -149.43
CA LEU A 108 30.00 20.26 -149.00
C LEU A 108 30.37 21.12 -147.79
N ASP A 109 29.98 22.40 -147.73
CA ASP A 109 30.12 23.27 -146.57
C ASP A 109 29.34 22.70 -145.37
N GLN A 110 28.08 22.28 -145.56
CA GLN A 110 27.29 21.63 -144.50
C GLN A 110 27.83 20.26 -144.10
N LEU A 111 28.40 19.49 -145.03
CA LEU A 111 29.09 18.24 -144.69
C LEU A 111 30.40 18.52 -143.95
N GLN A 112 31.09 19.61 -144.28
CA GLN A 112 32.28 20.07 -143.59
C GLN A 112 31.94 20.63 -142.19
N GLU A 113 30.86 21.39 -142.02
CA GLU A 113 30.30 21.78 -140.72
C GLU A 113 29.87 20.56 -139.91
N PHE A 114 29.24 19.56 -140.53
CA PHE A 114 28.83 18.33 -139.85
C PHE A 114 30.03 17.46 -139.45
N LEU A 115 31.06 17.34 -140.29
CA LEU A 115 32.32 16.66 -139.95
C LEU A 115 33.15 17.47 -138.95
N THR A 116 33.09 18.81 -138.97
CA THR A 116 33.69 19.69 -137.96
C THR A 116 32.95 19.58 -136.64
N GLY A 117 31.62 19.47 -136.67
CA GLY A 117 30.76 19.21 -135.51
C GLY A 117 30.98 17.82 -134.93
N ILE A 118 31.14 16.79 -135.77
CA ILE A 118 31.53 15.44 -135.35
C ILE A 118 32.94 15.46 -134.76
N THR A 119 33.93 16.12 -135.37
CA THR A 119 35.29 16.20 -134.80
C THR A 119 35.38 17.12 -133.57
N ALA A 120 34.47 18.08 -133.40
CA ALA A 120 34.31 18.85 -132.17
C ALA A 120 33.62 18.01 -131.07
N ALA A 121 32.58 17.24 -131.40
CA ALA A 121 31.93 16.32 -130.46
C ALA A 121 32.86 15.15 -130.08
N VAL A 122 33.61 14.60 -131.02
CA VAL A 122 34.65 13.57 -130.78
C VAL A 122 35.86 14.16 -130.06
N ARG A 123 36.13 15.47 -130.14
CA ARG A 123 37.05 16.14 -129.21
C ARG A 123 36.44 16.33 -127.83
N ALA A 124 35.16 16.68 -127.70
CA ALA A 124 34.52 16.86 -126.39
C ALA A 124 34.29 15.54 -125.63
N TYR A 125 33.96 14.45 -126.32
CA TYR A 125 33.89 13.09 -125.77
C TYR A 125 35.25 12.37 -125.73
N GLY A 126 36.20 12.81 -126.55
CA GLY A 126 37.58 12.30 -126.60
C GLY A 126 38.56 13.08 -125.72
N ASP A 127 38.11 14.15 -125.07
CA ASP A 127 38.81 14.81 -123.97
C ASP A 127 38.71 13.91 -122.73
N ALA A 128 39.48 12.83 -122.79
CA ALA A 128 39.54 11.85 -121.72
C ALA A 128 40.13 12.45 -120.43
N GLU A 129 40.83 13.60 -120.49
CA GLU A 129 41.30 14.33 -119.32
C GLU A 129 40.16 15.10 -118.65
N ALA A 130 39.28 15.76 -119.42
CA ALA A 130 38.07 16.38 -118.89
C ALA A 130 37.10 15.34 -118.29
N VAL A 131 36.85 14.22 -118.99
CA VAL A 131 35.98 13.15 -118.49
C VAL A 131 36.61 12.44 -117.27
N ALA A 132 37.93 12.27 -117.24
CA ALA A 132 38.62 11.77 -116.04
C ALA A 132 38.49 12.76 -114.87
N ALA A 133 38.65 14.06 -115.09
CA ALA A 133 38.49 15.08 -114.06
C ALA A 133 37.06 15.13 -113.51
N GLU A 134 36.02 15.01 -114.35
CA GLU A 134 34.63 14.88 -113.90
C GLU A 134 34.40 13.59 -113.09
N VAL A 135 34.97 12.47 -113.51
CA VAL A 135 34.88 11.19 -112.78
C VAL A 135 35.65 11.23 -111.45
N GLU A 136 36.83 11.85 -111.39
CA GLU A 136 37.58 12.06 -110.16
C GLU A 136 36.86 13.02 -109.21
N GLN A 137 36.28 14.11 -109.73
CA GLN A 137 35.46 15.03 -108.94
C GLN A 137 34.19 14.34 -108.41
N LEU A 138 33.53 13.50 -109.23
CA LEU A 138 32.37 12.71 -108.81
C LEU A 138 32.76 11.65 -107.76
N GLN A 139 33.91 10.98 -107.91
CA GLN A 139 34.43 10.05 -106.90
C GLN A 139 34.83 10.75 -105.61
N ALA A 140 35.46 11.93 -105.67
CA ALA A 140 35.79 12.74 -104.51
C ALA A 140 34.52 13.22 -103.78
N SER A 141 33.53 13.71 -104.53
CA SER A 141 32.20 14.09 -104.02
C SER A 141 31.47 12.91 -103.39
N SER A 142 31.48 11.74 -104.04
CA SER A 142 30.88 10.51 -103.51
C SER A 142 31.57 10.03 -102.22
N ARG A 143 32.92 10.03 -102.18
CA ARG A 143 33.68 9.70 -100.96
C ARG A 143 33.39 10.69 -99.82
N ALA A 144 33.27 11.98 -100.13
CA ALA A 144 32.90 13.00 -99.14
C ALA A 144 31.47 12.82 -98.62
N GLN A 145 30.51 12.47 -99.49
CA GLN A 145 29.14 12.16 -99.09
C GLN A 145 29.07 10.90 -98.22
N VAL A 146 29.81 9.85 -98.57
CA VAL A 146 29.90 8.62 -97.74
C VAL A 146 30.51 8.93 -96.38
N ALA A 147 31.63 9.64 -96.33
CA ALA A 147 32.28 10.02 -95.06
C ALA A 147 31.39 10.91 -94.17
N GLU A 148 30.61 11.82 -94.77
CA GLU A 148 29.64 12.64 -94.05
C GLU A 148 28.45 11.82 -93.52
N VAL A 149 27.93 10.86 -94.29
CA VAL A 149 26.88 9.93 -93.84
C VAL A 149 27.40 8.99 -92.75
N GLU A 150 28.65 8.54 -92.83
CA GLU A 150 29.31 7.75 -91.79
C GLU A 150 29.53 8.56 -90.51
N ARG A 151 29.94 9.83 -90.62
CA ARG A 151 30.03 10.78 -89.49
C ARG A 151 28.67 10.99 -88.82
N GLN A 152 27.64 11.31 -89.59
CA GLN A 152 26.28 11.49 -89.09
C GLN A 152 25.75 10.21 -88.41
N ARG A 153 26.01 9.03 -89.00
CA ARG A 153 25.67 7.74 -88.40
C ARG A 153 26.39 7.52 -87.07
N GLY A 154 27.68 7.85 -86.99
CA GLY A 154 28.46 7.75 -85.75
C GLY A 154 27.93 8.70 -84.65
N GLU A 155 27.53 9.91 -85.01
CA GLU A 155 26.94 10.89 -84.10
C GLU A 155 25.53 10.50 -83.63
N GLU A 156 24.69 9.94 -84.50
CA GLU A 156 23.39 9.35 -84.11
C GLU A 156 23.58 8.11 -83.22
N GLU A 157 24.52 7.22 -83.55
CA GLU A 157 24.77 6.02 -82.72
C GLU A 157 25.36 6.38 -81.35
N HIS A 158 26.25 7.39 -81.27
CA HIS A 158 26.73 7.90 -79.99
C HIS A 158 25.60 8.53 -79.17
N ARG A 159 24.75 9.37 -79.78
CA ARG A 159 23.56 9.93 -79.11
C ARG A 159 22.58 8.84 -78.66
N ARG A 160 22.40 7.78 -79.45
CA ARG A 160 21.55 6.64 -79.08
C ARG A 160 22.11 5.92 -77.85
N ARG A 161 23.40 5.58 -77.84
CA ARG A 161 24.08 4.96 -76.68
C ARG A 161 24.06 5.85 -75.44
N GLN A 162 24.19 7.16 -75.60
CA GLN A 162 24.09 8.11 -74.48
C GLN A 162 22.65 8.16 -73.92
N ALA A 163 21.63 8.11 -74.78
CA ALA A 163 20.24 8.04 -74.35
C ALA A 163 19.88 6.66 -73.74
N GLU A 164 20.45 5.57 -74.25
CA GLU A 164 20.34 4.22 -73.68
C GLU A 164 20.95 4.17 -72.27
N GLN A 165 22.15 4.74 -72.06
CA GLN A 165 22.77 4.85 -70.73
C GLN A 165 21.95 5.72 -69.77
N LEU A 166 21.54 6.93 -70.19
CA LEU A 166 20.74 7.83 -69.36
C LEU A 166 19.32 7.29 -69.06
N ALA A 167 18.83 6.32 -69.83
CA ALA A 167 17.61 5.59 -69.52
C ALA A 167 17.88 4.54 -68.44
N ALA A 168 18.93 3.73 -68.59
CA ALA A 168 19.35 2.75 -67.59
C ALA A 168 19.67 3.39 -66.24
N ASP A 169 20.50 4.46 -66.22
CA ASP A 169 20.83 5.24 -65.01
C ASP A 169 19.57 5.77 -64.30
N ALA A 170 18.48 6.02 -65.04
CA ALA A 170 17.21 6.53 -64.53
C ALA A 170 16.16 5.44 -64.25
N GLU A 171 16.43 4.19 -64.62
CA GLU A 171 15.69 2.99 -64.22
C GLU A 171 16.32 2.43 -62.93
N ASP A 172 17.64 2.27 -62.89
CA ASP A 172 18.41 1.91 -61.68
C ASP A 172 18.07 2.86 -60.50
N ALA A 173 18.13 4.17 -60.72
CA ALA A 173 17.80 5.18 -59.70
C ALA A 173 16.31 5.23 -59.29
N ARG A 174 15.42 4.52 -60.01
CA ARG A 174 14.04 4.29 -59.57
C ARG A 174 13.92 3.01 -58.77
N GLU A 175 14.58 1.94 -59.18
CA GLU A 175 14.59 0.69 -58.42
C GLU A 175 15.23 0.89 -57.05
N GLU A 176 16.32 1.67 -56.94
CA GLU A 176 16.89 2.10 -55.66
C GLU A 176 15.90 2.92 -54.81
N ALA A 177 15.14 3.84 -55.42
CA ALA A 177 14.19 4.71 -54.71
C ALA A 177 12.93 3.96 -54.25
N ASP A 178 12.41 3.03 -55.07
CA ASP A 178 11.26 2.19 -54.74
C ASP A 178 11.64 1.12 -53.69
N ALA A 179 12.88 0.62 -53.70
CA ALA A 179 13.42 -0.25 -52.64
C ALA A 179 13.56 0.50 -51.31
N ALA A 180 14.22 1.67 -51.32
CA ALA A 180 14.36 2.50 -50.12
C ALA A 180 13.00 2.98 -49.55
N ALA A 181 11.98 3.14 -50.41
CA ALA A 181 10.62 3.40 -49.98
C ALA A 181 9.97 2.17 -49.31
N GLN A 182 10.19 0.96 -49.84
CA GLN A 182 9.69 -0.29 -49.24
C GLN A 182 10.32 -0.53 -47.86
N ASP A 183 11.65 -0.44 -47.75
CA ASP A 183 12.39 -0.55 -46.48
C ASP A 183 11.84 0.43 -45.43
N ALA A 184 11.64 1.70 -45.82
CA ALA A 184 11.10 2.73 -44.93
C ALA A 184 9.63 2.51 -44.54
N PHE A 185 8.84 1.78 -45.33
CA PHE A 185 7.50 1.34 -44.92
C PHE A 185 7.57 0.16 -43.95
N GLU A 186 8.43 -0.83 -44.18
CA GLU A 186 8.60 -1.97 -43.27
C GLU A 186 9.13 -1.55 -41.89
N GLU A 187 10.13 -0.65 -41.83
CA GLU A 187 10.60 -0.06 -40.56
C GLU A 187 9.46 0.68 -39.82
N LEU A 188 8.62 1.41 -40.55
CA LEU A 188 7.53 2.20 -40.00
C LEU A 188 6.35 1.33 -39.54
N GLU A 189 6.06 0.20 -40.18
CA GLU A 189 5.10 -0.78 -39.68
C GLU A 189 5.63 -1.54 -38.47
N SER A 190 6.92 -1.91 -38.47
CA SER A 190 7.60 -2.52 -37.33
C SER A 190 7.56 -1.61 -36.09
N ALA A 191 7.97 -0.34 -36.23
CA ALA A 191 7.95 0.64 -35.14
C ALA A 191 6.52 0.92 -34.62
N ARG A 192 5.50 0.83 -35.49
CA ARG A 192 4.08 0.90 -35.07
C ARG A 192 3.65 -0.34 -34.27
N ALA A 193 4.06 -1.53 -34.68
CA ALA A 193 3.78 -2.76 -33.96
C ALA A 193 4.44 -2.77 -32.58
N GLU A 194 5.71 -2.35 -32.49
CA GLU A 194 6.43 -2.18 -31.22
C GLU A 194 5.77 -1.14 -30.31
N ALA A 195 5.35 0.01 -30.86
CA ALA A 195 4.65 1.04 -30.08
C ALA A 195 3.31 0.54 -29.51
N LEU A 196 2.54 -0.24 -30.28
CA LEU A 196 1.30 -0.85 -29.82
C LEU A 196 1.54 -1.96 -28.77
N ALA A 197 2.60 -2.75 -28.93
CA ALA A 197 3.03 -3.73 -27.92
C ALA A 197 3.48 -3.04 -26.61
N ALA A 198 4.22 -1.94 -26.70
CA ALA A 198 4.64 -1.15 -25.54
C ALA A 198 3.45 -0.51 -24.81
N LEU A 199 2.48 0.05 -25.55
CA LEU A 199 1.27 0.65 -24.97
C LEU A 199 0.38 -0.40 -24.27
N THR A 200 0.18 -1.57 -24.89
CA THR A 200 -0.61 -2.66 -24.29
C THR A 200 0.09 -3.28 -23.07
N ALA A 201 1.42 -3.43 -23.10
CA ALA A 201 2.21 -3.86 -21.95
C ALA A 201 2.16 -2.84 -20.80
N ALA A 202 2.28 -1.54 -21.11
CA ALA A 202 2.20 -0.47 -20.10
C ALA A 202 0.82 -0.35 -19.47
N GLU A 203 -0.25 -0.54 -20.24
CA GLU A 203 -1.62 -0.53 -19.72
C GLU A 203 -1.91 -1.76 -18.87
N LYS A 204 -1.47 -2.97 -19.28
CA LYS A 204 -1.52 -4.15 -18.41
C LYS A 204 -0.75 -3.91 -17.09
N ALA A 205 0.48 -3.39 -17.16
CA ALA A 205 1.27 -3.12 -15.97
C ALA A 205 0.62 -2.11 -15.00
N ARG A 206 -0.19 -1.18 -15.51
CA ARG A 206 -1.03 -0.30 -14.67
C ARG A 206 -2.17 -1.06 -14.00
N GLN A 207 -2.87 -1.93 -14.73
CA GLN A 207 -3.98 -2.73 -14.20
C GLN A 207 -3.49 -3.71 -13.13
N ASP A 208 -2.38 -4.41 -13.39
CA ASP A 208 -1.68 -5.27 -12.42
C ASP A 208 -1.27 -4.46 -11.17
N ALA A 209 -0.76 -3.23 -11.34
CA ALA A 209 -0.36 -2.35 -10.23
C ALA A 209 -1.53 -1.70 -9.47
N VAL A 210 -2.71 -1.54 -10.09
CA VAL A 210 -3.94 -1.13 -9.39
C VAL A 210 -4.48 -2.29 -8.56
N SER A 211 -4.61 -3.49 -9.16
CA SER A 211 -5.07 -4.69 -8.45
C SER A 211 -4.17 -5.01 -7.25
N ALA A 212 -2.84 -4.94 -7.40
CA ALA A 212 -1.91 -5.14 -6.29
C ALA A 212 -2.06 -4.11 -5.15
N ARG A 213 -2.46 -2.86 -5.46
CA ARG A 213 -2.76 -1.83 -4.44
C ARG A 213 -4.10 -2.06 -3.75
N GLU A 214 -5.10 -2.54 -4.48
CA GLU A 214 -6.42 -2.89 -3.93
C GLU A 214 -6.31 -4.10 -2.98
N SER A 215 -5.56 -5.13 -3.36
CA SER A 215 -5.23 -6.26 -2.47
C SER A 215 -4.47 -5.81 -1.23
N ALA A 216 -3.38 -5.04 -1.38
CA ALA A 216 -2.61 -4.55 -0.24
C ALA A 216 -3.42 -3.62 0.69
N ALA A 217 -4.35 -2.83 0.15
CA ALA A 217 -5.26 -2.00 0.95
C ALA A 217 -6.27 -2.87 1.74
N ALA A 218 -6.80 -3.93 1.13
CA ALA A 218 -7.68 -4.88 1.81
C ALA A 218 -6.94 -5.67 2.91
N GLU A 219 -5.70 -6.10 2.67
CA GLU A 219 -4.85 -6.76 3.67
C GLU A 219 -4.55 -5.84 4.87
N VAL A 220 -4.24 -4.56 4.63
CA VAL A 220 -4.01 -3.58 5.70
C VAL A 220 -5.29 -3.30 6.51
N GLU A 221 -6.44 -3.17 5.84
CA GLU A 221 -7.72 -2.97 6.51
C GLU A 221 -8.13 -4.20 7.34
N GLN A 222 -7.94 -5.42 6.83
CA GLN A 222 -8.13 -6.65 7.60
C GLN A 222 -7.20 -6.68 8.82
N ALA A 223 -5.91 -6.38 8.66
CA ALA A 223 -4.95 -6.35 9.77
C ALA A 223 -5.30 -5.29 10.83
N HIS A 224 -5.86 -4.14 10.44
CA HIS A 224 -6.41 -3.15 11.38
C HIS A 224 -7.63 -3.69 12.15
N GLN A 225 -8.56 -4.36 11.48
CA GLN A 225 -9.74 -4.94 12.12
C GLN A 225 -9.37 -6.08 13.08
N GLU A 226 -8.43 -6.96 12.70
CA GLU A 226 -7.87 -7.99 13.57
C GLU A 226 -7.16 -7.39 14.80
N MET A 227 -6.38 -6.32 14.60
CA MET A 227 -5.72 -5.61 15.70
C MET A 227 -6.75 -4.94 16.65
N GLN A 228 -7.81 -4.32 16.13
CA GLN A 228 -8.87 -3.72 16.94
C GLN A 228 -9.61 -4.78 17.76
N ALA A 229 -10.03 -5.88 17.12
CA ALA A 229 -10.68 -7.01 17.81
C ALA A 229 -9.76 -7.63 18.89
N ALA A 230 -8.45 -7.73 18.64
CA ALA A 230 -7.48 -8.19 19.64
C ALA A 230 -7.32 -7.21 20.81
N GLN A 231 -7.39 -5.89 20.57
CA GLN A 231 -7.35 -4.87 21.64
C GLN A 231 -8.64 -4.87 22.47
N GLU A 232 -9.81 -5.02 21.86
CA GLU A 232 -11.09 -5.15 22.55
C GLU A 232 -11.14 -6.44 23.39
N ALA A 233 -10.68 -7.56 22.85
CA ALA A 233 -10.57 -8.81 23.60
C ALA A 233 -9.60 -8.70 24.79
N ALA A 234 -8.45 -8.03 24.61
CA ALA A 234 -7.47 -7.83 25.67
C ALA A 234 -7.97 -6.90 26.79
N THR A 235 -8.71 -5.83 26.46
CA THR A 235 -9.29 -4.94 27.49
C THR A 235 -10.45 -5.61 28.23
N ALA A 236 -11.28 -6.39 27.54
CA ALA A 236 -12.33 -7.19 28.18
C ALA A 236 -11.74 -8.23 29.16
N GLN A 237 -10.69 -8.96 28.78
CA GLN A 237 -10.00 -9.91 29.66
C GLN A 237 -9.32 -9.23 30.86
N ALA A 238 -8.76 -8.02 30.67
CA ALA A 238 -8.16 -7.25 31.76
C ALA A 238 -9.20 -6.80 32.79
N GLU A 239 -10.39 -6.36 32.36
CA GLU A 239 -11.50 -6.00 33.24
C GLU A 239 -12.12 -7.23 33.93
N GLU A 240 -12.28 -8.35 33.24
CA GLU A 240 -12.73 -9.62 33.85
C GLU A 240 -11.77 -10.07 34.97
N LEU A 241 -10.46 -10.06 34.70
CA LEU A 241 -9.43 -10.40 35.69
C LEU A 241 -9.40 -9.39 36.85
N ARG A 242 -9.61 -8.09 36.58
CA ARG A 242 -9.72 -7.06 37.63
C ARG A 242 -10.91 -7.36 38.56
N LEU A 243 -12.09 -7.64 38.01
CA LEU A 243 -13.29 -7.94 38.78
C LEU A 243 -13.18 -9.25 39.58
N ASP A 244 -12.56 -10.29 39.02
CA ASP A 244 -12.28 -11.54 39.75
C ASP A 244 -11.26 -11.32 40.88
N THR A 245 -10.18 -10.55 40.66
CA THR A 245 -9.22 -10.25 41.73
C THR A 245 -9.83 -9.37 42.83
N GLU A 246 -10.61 -8.35 42.50
CA GLU A 246 -11.37 -7.53 43.46
C GLU A 246 -12.34 -8.38 44.29
N ARG A 247 -13.06 -9.30 43.63
CA ARG A 247 -13.95 -10.27 44.29
C ARG A 247 -13.19 -11.18 45.25
N ARG A 248 -12.08 -11.79 44.82
CA ARG A 248 -11.26 -12.67 45.67
C ARG A 248 -10.67 -11.93 46.87
N ILE A 249 -10.28 -10.67 46.70
CA ILE A 249 -9.81 -9.80 47.80
C ILE A 249 -10.95 -9.61 48.82
N ALA A 250 -12.17 -9.30 48.38
CA ALA A 250 -13.32 -9.15 49.27
C ALA A 250 -13.70 -10.46 49.99
N GLU A 251 -13.66 -11.61 49.28
CA GLU A 251 -13.91 -12.94 49.87
C GLU A 251 -12.85 -13.29 50.93
N ILE A 252 -11.56 -13.01 50.67
CA ILE A 252 -10.46 -13.21 51.64
C ILE A 252 -10.59 -12.26 52.84
N GLN A 253 -10.93 -10.98 52.62
CA GLN A 253 -11.15 -10.01 53.70
C GLN A 253 -12.29 -10.43 54.62
N SER A 254 -13.44 -10.81 54.06
CA SER A 254 -14.61 -11.30 54.81
C SER A 254 -14.27 -12.56 55.62
N ALA A 255 -13.54 -13.52 55.03
CA ALA A 255 -13.08 -14.72 55.74
C ALA A 255 -12.11 -14.39 56.89
N ALA A 256 -11.18 -13.45 56.69
CA ALA A 256 -10.24 -13.01 57.71
C ALA A 256 -10.94 -12.25 58.86
N GLU A 257 -11.92 -11.39 58.55
CA GLU A 257 -12.74 -10.71 59.56
C GLU A 257 -13.54 -11.71 60.40
N LEU A 258 -14.13 -12.74 59.77
CA LEU A 258 -14.85 -13.80 60.49
C LEU A 258 -13.91 -14.60 61.42
N GLN A 259 -12.71 -14.96 60.95
CA GLN A 259 -11.69 -15.63 61.78
C GLN A 259 -11.24 -14.75 62.96
N ILE A 260 -11.06 -13.44 62.75
CA ILE A 260 -10.72 -12.48 63.81
C ILE A 260 -11.87 -12.35 64.82
N GLN A 261 -13.13 -12.37 64.38
CA GLN A 261 -14.29 -12.38 65.28
C GLN A 261 -14.36 -13.68 66.10
N GLN A 262 -14.19 -14.84 65.46
CA GLN A 262 -14.14 -16.15 66.12
C GLN A 262 -13.04 -16.21 67.18
N ALA A 263 -11.79 -15.89 66.82
CA ALA A 263 -10.66 -15.86 67.74
C ALA A 263 -10.88 -14.88 68.93
N ARG A 264 -11.51 -13.73 68.70
CA ARG A 264 -11.91 -12.81 69.79
C ARG A 264 -12.95 -13.43 70.73
N THR A 265 -13.96 -14.12 70.19
CA THR A 265 -14.95 -14.82 71.03
C THR A 265 -14.35 -15.99 71.81
N GLU A 266 -13.44 -16.76 71.20
CA GLU A 266 -12.71 -17.84 71.88
C GLU A 266 -11.82 -17.31 73.01
N VAL A 267 -11.10 -16.20 72.78
CA VAL A 267 -10.26 -15.55 73.82
C VAL A 267 -11.10 -15.04 74.98
N GLU A 268 -12.25 -14.40 74.73
CA GLU A 268 -13.10 -13.90 75.83
C GLU A 268 -13.82 -15.06 76.56
N VAL A 269 -14.23 -16.12 75.88
CA VAL A 269 -14.74 -17.35 76.51
C VAL A 269 -13.67 -18.01 77.39
N ALA A 270 -12.43 -18.13 76.90
CA ALA A 270 -11.31 -18.66 77.67
C ALA A 270 -10.98 -17.79 78.89
N ARG A 271 -11.05 -16.46 78.75
CA ARG A 271 -10.86 -15.50 79.84
C ARG A 271 -11.94 -15.59 80.91
N ILE A 272 -13.21 -15.72 80.51
CA ILE A 272 -14.33 -15.93 81.44
C ILE A 272 -14.16 -17.27 82.17
N ALA A 273 -13.80 -18.35 81.45
CA ALA A 273 -13.52 -19.65 82.06
C ALA A 273 -12.35 -19.60 83.06
N GLN A 274 -11.27 -18.87 82.74
CA GLN A 274 -10.16 -18.64 83.67
C GLN A 274 -10.61 -17.86 84.91
N ALA A 275 -11.36 -16.76 84.75
CA ALA A 275 -11.83 -15.95 85.88
C ALA A 275 -12.77 -16.74 86.81
N THR A 276 -13.65 -17.58 86.24
CA THR A 276 -14.49 -18.51 87.01
C THR A 276 -13.64 -19.53 87.77
N ALA A 277 -12.68 -20.19 87.11
CA ALA A 277 -11.81 -21.17 87.76
C ALA A 277 -10.89 -20.54 88.85
N GLU A 278 -10.48 -19.28 88.69
CA GLU A 278 -9.76 -18.53 89.72
C GLU A 278 -10.66 -18.16 90.91
N SER A 279 -11.91 -17.79 90.66
CA SER A 279 -12.92 -17.52 91.70
C SER A 279 -13.29 -18.79 92.50
N GLU A 280 -13.49 -19.91 91.81
CA GLU A 280 -13.72 -21.23 92.41
C GLU A 280 -12.54 -21.67 93.29
N ARG A 281 -11.30 -21.47 92.82
CA ARG A 281 -10.08 -21.73 93.62
C ARG A 281 -10.00 -20.84 94.85
N GLN A 282 -10.33 -19.55 94.74
CA GLN A 282 -10.34 -18.64 95.89
C GLN A 282 -11.40 -19.06 96.92
N THR A 283 -12.61 -19.40 96.47
CA THR A 283 -13.69 -19.90 97.34
C THR A 283 -13.29 -21.21 98.02
N ALA A 284 -12.77 -22.18 97.27
CA ALA A 284 -12.32 -23.45 97.81
C ALA A 284 -11.17 -23.30 98.83
N GLN A 285 -10.24 -22.37 98.60
CA GLN A 285 -9.18 -22.05 99.56
C GLN A 285 -9.76 -21.40 100.83
N GLN A 286 -10.69 -20.44 100.69
CA GLN A 286 -11.36 -19.81 101.84
C GLN A 286 -12.13 -20.83 102.68
N THR A 287 -12.91 -21.72 102.06
CA THR A 287 -13.60 -22.82 102.76
C THR A 287 -12.61 -23.79 103.40
N ALA A 288 -11.49 -24.11 102.75
CA ALA A 288 -10.46 -24.95 103.35
C ALA A 288 -9.80 -24.28 104.58
N ASP A 289 -9.58 -22.97 104.57
CA ASP A 289 -9.00 -22.24 105.70
C ASP A 289 -10.01 -21.96 106.83
N GLN A 290 -11.31 -21.83 106.52
CA GLN A 290 -12.41 -21.86 107.48
C GLN A 290 -12.46 -23.22 108.20
N LEU A 291 -12.57 -24.32 107.46
CA LEU A 291 -12.57 -25.68 108.01
C LEU A 291 -11.30 -25.99 108.82
N ARG A 292 -10.12 -25.52 108.38
CA ARG A 292 -8.87 -25.63 109.16
C ARG A 292 -8.90 -24.84 110.47
N THR A 293 -9.72 -23.80 110.57
CA THR A 293 -9.86 -22.97 111.77
C THR A 293 -10.90 -23.57 112.71
N GLU A 294 -12.07 -23.95 112.20
CA GLU A 294 -13.09 -24.72 112.93
C GLU A 294 -12.52 -26.02 113.52
N LEU A 295 -11.69 -26.77 112.77
CA LEU A 295 -11.01 -27.97 113.27
C LEU A 295 -9.96 -27.69 114.36
N ARG A 296 -9.35 -26.48 114.40
CA ARG A 296 -8.48 -26.08 115.51
C ARG A 296 -9.33 -25.72 116.72
N GLU A 297 -10.39 -24.94 116.54
CA GLU A 297 -11.29 -24.52 117.59
C GLU A 297 -11.98 -25.71 118.26
N LEU A 298 -12.55 -26.65 117.49
CA LEU A 298 -13.13 -27.90 118.01
C LEU A 298 -12.11 -28.76 118.78
N ARG A 299 -10.88 -28.89 118.25
CA ARG A 299 -9.80 -29.63 118.93
C ARG A 299 -9.40 -28.96 120.25
N ASP A 300 -9.34 -27.63 120.27
CA ASP A 300 -8.90 -26.87 121.43
C ASP A 300 -10.04 -26.71 122.47
N GLN A 301 -11.30 -26.71 122.03
CA GLN A 301 -12.51 -26.91 122.85
C GLN A 301 -12.48 -28.30 123.50
N HIS A 302 -12.37 -29.40 122.74
CA HIS A 302 -12.27 -30.75 123.30
C HIS A 302 -11.07 -30.92 124.24
N ARG A 303 -9.97 -30.21 123.99
CA ARG A 303 -8.84 -30.16 124.92
C ARG A 303 -9.21 -29.48 126.24
N ALA A 304 -9.94 -28.37 126.19
CA ALA A 304 -10.43 -27.66 127.38
C ALA A 304 -11.50 -28.47 128.13
N GLU A 305 -12.44 -29.13 127.43
CA GLU A 305 -13.41 -30.06 128.03
C GLU A 305 -12.70 -31.21 128.76
N LEU A 306 -11.73 -31.85 128.12
CA LEU A 306 -10.92 -32.90 128.74
C LEU A 306 -10.04 -32.39 129.89
N GLU A 307 -9.70 -31.10 129.93
CA GLU A 307 -8.99 -30.49 131.05
C GLU A 307 -9.93 -30.13 132.22
N SER A 308 -11.15 -29.68 131.91
CA SER A 308 -12.25 -29.45 132.87
C SER A 308 -12.67 -30.77 133.52
N LEU A 309 -13.01 -31.81 132.76
CA LEU A 309 -13.34 -33.14 133.28
C LEU A 309 -12.20 -33.74 134.13
N ARG A 310 -10.93 -33.46 133.78
CA ARG A 310 -9.78 -33.85 134.62
C ARG A 310 -9.65 -32.98 135.87
N ALA A 311 -10.09 -31.73 135.88
CA ALA A 311 -10.13 -30.87 137.07
C ALA A 311 -11.29 -31.26 137.99
N GLU A 312 -12.49 -31.48 137.43
CA GLU A 312 -13.67 -32.03 138.10
C GLU A 312 -13.34 -33.38 138.76
N HIS A 313 -12.83 -34.38 138.03
CA HIS A 313 -12.43 -35.66 138.63
C HIS A 313 -11.26 -35.58 139.64
N ARG A 314 -10.50 -34.46 139.67
CA ARG A 314 -9.55 -34.18 140.76
C ARG A 314 -10.28 -33.61 141.98
N ALA A 315 -11.17 -32.63 141.77
CA ALA A 315 -12.02 -32.05 142.80
C ALA A 315 -12.94 -33.09 143.43
N ASP A 316 -13.66 -33.91 142.65
CA ASP A 316 -14.49 -35.04 143.12
C ASP A 316 -13.69 -35.98 144.03
N ARG A 317 -12.47 -36.34 143.62
CA ARG A 317 -11.59 -37.22 144.40
C ARG A 317 -11.14 -36.58 145.70
N ASP A 318 -10.78 -35.31 145.67
CA ASP A 318 -10.27 -34.61 146.86
C ASP A 318 -11.41 -34.19 147.80
N GLN A 319 -12.62 -33.98 147.27
CA GLN A 319 -13.87 -33.90 148.02
C GLN A 319 -14.20 -35.25 148.67
N LEU A 320 -14.24 -36.36 147.92
CA LEU A 320 -14.45 -37.71 148.47
C LEU A 320 -13.40 -38.09 149.53
N ARG A 321 -12.15 -37.64 149.37
CA ARG A 321 -11.10 -37.78 150.41
C ARG A 321 -11.42 -36.95 151.65
N THR A 322 -11.88 -35.72 151.49
CA THR A 322 -12.25 -34.82 152.59
C THR A 322 -13.50 -35.33 153.32
N ASP A 323 -14.54 -35.75 152.59
CA ASP A 323 -15.75 -36.36 153.14
C ASP A 323 -15.44 -37.68 153.86
N HIS A 324 -14.55 -38.52 153.31
CA HIS A 324 -14.13 -39.74 153.98
C HIS A 324 -13.26 -39.46 155.23
N GLN A 325 -12.43 -38.41 155.21
CA GLN A 325 -11.70 -37.96 156.40
C GLN A 325 -12.65 -37.39 157.46
N ALA A 326 -13.69 -36.65 157.06
CA ALA A 326 -14.74 -36.16 157.95
C ALA A 326 -15.54 -37.32 158.55
N GLN A 327 -16.00 -38.29 157.74
CA GLN A 327 -16.64 -39.51 158.23
C GLN A 327 -15.75 -40.30 159.20
N LEU A 328 -14.44 -40.40 158.93
CA LEU A 328 -13.51 -41.03 159.86
C LEU A 328 -13.30 -40.20 161.14
N ALA A 329 -13.37 -38.87 161.07
CA ALA A 329 -13.35 -38.01 162.25
C ALA A 329 -14.64 -38.15 163.07
N ASP A 330 -15.81 -38.13 162.45
CA ASP A 330 -17.12 -38.32 163.08
C ASP A 330 -17.26 -39.71 163.70
N ILE A 331 -16.78 -40.77 163.03
CA ILE A 331 -16.75 -42.13 163.57
C ILE A 331 -15.79 -42.21 164.76
N ARG A 332 -14.63 -41.55 164.71
CA ARG A 332 -13.70 -41.45 165.86
C ARG A 332 -14.29 -40.65 167.01
N GLN A 333 -14.98 -39.55 166.74
CA GLN A 333 -15.64 -38.72 167.74
C GLN A 333 -16.79 -39.50 168.38
N ALA A 334 -17.72 -40.06 167.60
CA ALA A 334 -18.81 -40.89 168.11
C ALA A 334 -18.34 -42.22 168.76
N ALA A 335 -17.10 -42.65 168.54
CA ALA A 335 -16.46 -43.71 169.30
C ALA A 335 -15.85 -43.19 170.62
N ALA A 336 -15.16 -42.04 170.59
CA ALA A 336 -14.63 -41.37 171.78
C ALA A 336 -15.76 -40.96 172.74
N ASP A 337 -16.87 -40.42 172.24
CA ASP A 337 -18.07 -40.08 172.99
C ASP A 337 -18.71 -41.32 173.61
N ARG A 338 -18.74 -42.45 172.87
CA ARG A 338 -19.20 -43.74 173.42
C ARG A 338 -18.26 -44.29 174.49
N VAL A 339 -16.94 -44.13 174.35
CA VAL A 339 -15.96 -44.51 175.38
C VAL A 339 -16.06 -43.58 176.59
N ALA A 340 -16.27 -42.28 176.39
CA ALA A 340 -16.49 -41.30 177.46
C ALA A 340 -17.79 -41.57 178.21
N ALA A 341 -18.90 -41.84 177.51
CA ALA A 341 -20.17 -42.25 178.08
C ALA A 341 -20.05 -43.58 178.86
N ALA A 342 -19.35 -44.58 178.31
CA ALA A 342 -19.07 -45.83 179.01
C ALA A 342 -18.20 -45.61 180.26
N THR A 343 -17.19 -44.74 180.19
CA THR A 343 -16.33 -44.38 181.32
C THR A 343 -17.11 -43.62 182.41
N MET A 344 -18.03 -42.73 182.02
CA MET A 344 -18.91 -42.04 182.96
C MET A 344 -19.93 -43.00 183.59
N ALA A 345 -20.50 -43.92 182.82
CA ALA A 345 -21.39 -44.96 183.33
C ALA A 345 -20.65 -45.92 184.28
N GLN A 346 -19.40 -46.28 183.97
CA GLN A 346 -18.55 -47.06 184.87
C GLN A 346 -18.29 -46.30 186.18
N ARG A 347 -17.86 -45.03 186.13
CA ARG A 347 -17.65 -44.22 187.34
C ARG A 347 -18.92 -44.03 188.16
N ALA A 348 -20.07 -43.86 187.51
CA ALA A 348 -21.36 -43.79 188.20
C ALA A 348 -21.74 -45.13 188.86
N ALA A 349 -21.40 -46.26 188.26
CA ALA A 349 -21.57 -47.58 188.86
C ALA A 349 -20.58 -47.84 190.01
N GLU A 350 -19.33 -47.37 189.89
CA GLU A 350 -18.32 -47.41 190.94
C GLU A 350 -18.75 -46.57 192.15
N GLN A 351 -19.16 -45.31 191.93
CA GLN A 351 -19.71 -44.44 192.98
C GLN A 351 -21.00 -45.02 193.61
N SER A 352 -21.87 -45.66 192.83
CA SER A 352 -23.04 -46.37 193.35
C SER A 352 -22.64 -47.55 194.25
N ALA A 353 -21.64 -48.33 193.84
CA ALA A 353 -21.13 -49.46 194.63
C ALA A 353 -20.38 -49.01 195.89
N GLU A 354 -19.71 -47.85 195.85
CA GLU A 354 -19.04 -47.22 196.99
C GLU A 354 -20.06 -46.67 198.00
N THR A 355 -21.09 -45.96 197.51
CA THR A 355 -22.23 -45.49 198.33
C THR A 355 -22.97 -46.66 199.01
N LEU A 356 -23.10 -47.80 198.33
CA LEU A 356 -23.68 -49.03 198.91
C LEU A 356 -22.77 -49.69 199.97
N ARG A 357 -21.44 -49.53 199.90
CA ARG A 357 -20.54 -49.96 201.00
C ARG A 357 -20.70 -49.06 202.22
N ASP A 358 -20.74 -47.74 202.03
CA ASP A 358 -20.85 -46.79 203.13
C ASP A 358 -22.18 -46.93 203.89
N GLN A 359 -23.27 -47.26 203.19
CA GLN A 359 -24.55 -47.59 203.82
C GLN A 359 -24.51 -48.90 204.64
N LEU A 360 -23.70 -49.87 204.22
CA LEU A 360 -23.51 -51.14 204.95
C LEU A 360 -22.60 -50.98 206.19
N THR A 361 -21.58 -50.13 206.14
CA THR A 361 -20.77 -49.80 207.34
C THR A 361 -21.54 -48.92 208.31
N ALA A 362 -22.31 -47.94 207.83
CA ALA A 362 -23.16 -47.10 208.67
C ALA A 362 -24.24 -47.88 209.44
N THR A 363 -24.80 -48.94 208.85
CA THR A 363 -25.79 -49.80 209.53
C THR A 363 -25.16 -50.77 210.54
N GLN A 364 -23.87 -51.11 210.42
CA GLN A 364 -23.16 -51.95 211.40
C GLN A 364 -22.67 -51.18 212.64
N ALA A 365 -22.48 -49.86 212.55
CA ALA A 365 -21.98 -49.04 213.66
C ALA A 365 -23.05 -48.74 214.75
N ALA A 366 -24.33 -48.95 214.46
CA ALA A 366 -25.45 -48.45 215.28
C ALA A 366 -25.95 -49.39 216.41
N GLN A 367 -25.24 -50.50 216.70
CA GLN A 367 -25.76 -51.57 217.60
C GLN A 367 -24.82 -51.97 218.77
N ALA A 368 -24.12 -51.03 219.42
CA ALA A 368 -23.31 -51.34 220.61
C ALA A 368 -23.03 -50.20 221.64
N ALA A 369 -24.08 -49.62 222.26
CA ALA A 369 -24.13 -49.15 223.68
C ALA A 369 -23.10 -48.10 224.24
N PRO A 370 -23.24 -47.60 225.50
CA PRO A 370 -24.41 -47.34 226.36
C PRO A 370 -24.55 -45.84 226.77
N THR A 371 -25.46 -45.53 227.72
CA THR A 371 -25.71 -44.21 228.35
C THR A 371 -24.54 -43.72 229.25
N ILE A 372 -24.34 -42.43 229.60
CA ILE A 372 -25.19 -41.44 230.33
C ILE A 372 -24.64 -39.98 230.14
N GLU A 373 -25.52 -38.95 230.06
CA GLU A 373 -25.39 -37.47 230.33
C GLU A 373 -24.16 -36.64 229.83
N GLU A 374 -24.18 -35.33 229.50
CA GLU A 374 -25.23 -34.27 229.40
C GLU A 374 -24.75 -33.07 228.50
N ALA A 375 -25.56 -31.99 228.44
CA ALA A 375 -25.20 -30.57 228.22
C ALA A 375 -25.15 -29.89 226.80
N GLU A 376 -26.07 -28.91 226.66
CA GLU A 376 -25.91 -27.53 226.11
C GLU A 376 -25.65 -27.22 224.61
N THR A 377 -25.74 -25.92 224.30
CA THR A 377 -26.13 -25.31 223.02
C THR A 377 -25.23 -24.15 222.56
N ALA A 378 -25.14 -23.94 221.24
CA ALA A 378 -24.94 -22.64 220.61
C ALA A 378 -25.61 -22.62 219.23
#